data_AF-A0A9E3V371-F1
#
_entry.id   AF-A0A9E3V371-F1
#
_cell.length_a   1.000
_cell.length_b   1.000
_cell.length_c   1.000
_cell.angle_alpha   90.00
_cell.angle_beta   90.00
_cell.angle_gamma   90.00
#
_symmetry.space_group_name_H-M   'P 1'
#
loop_
_entity.id
_entity.type
_entity.pdbx_description
1 polymer ?
#
loop_
_entity_poly.entity_id
_entity_poly.type
_entity_poly.pdbx_seq_one_letter_code
_entity_poly.pdbx_strand_id
1 'polypeptide(L)'
;MAGPLGALVGLLWAPLVAQRLGLVGEDRRVPVVAAIGLGGLSLGLPHAASFLGVGVPAGLLAGTLVGGGDWALGFIPGFLIAGALGVAAHRHLSALLSSVVGGWLLVLGVLAALRPVTPAADAVLRQPWGVLAAAGLFALAGAVYQLFVRLSPQERAVAKVDRARAKRKSKDQEALEKRWNNYSKDKGL
;
A
#
# COMPACT_ATOMS: atom_id res chain seq x y z
N MET A 1 5.32 -6.35 1.31
CA MET A 1 4.11 -5.99 2.07
C MET A 1 2.89 -6.85 1.73
N ALA A 2 2.75 -7.36 0.51
CA ALA A 2 1.55 -8.10 0.11
C ALA A 2 1.34 -9.42 0.89
N GLY A 3 2.40 -10.21 1.13
CA GLY A 3 2.35 -11.46 1.90
C GLY A 3 1.74 -11.33 3.30
N PRO A 4 2.29 -10.47 4.18
CA PRO A 4 1.72 -10.25 5.51
C PRO A 4 0.27 -9.74 5.49
N LEU A 5 -0.08 -8.91 4.50
CA LEU A 5 -1.45 -8.42 4.32
C LEU A 5 -2.42 -9.54 3.93
N GLY A 6 -2.05 -10.40 2.98
CA GLY A 6 -2.86 -11.57 2.62
C GLY A 6 -3.06 -12.54 3.79
N ALA A 7 -2.03 -12.74 4.60
CA ALA A 7 -2.13 -13.57 5.80
C ALA A 7 -3.08 -12.98 6.86
N LEU A 8 -3.04 -11.67 7.08
CA LEU A 8 -3.96 -10.98 7.99
C LEU A 8 -5.41 -11.06 7.48
N VAL A 9 -5.63 -10.90 6.18
CA VAL A 9 -6.96 -11.05 5.57
C VAL A 9 -7.50 -12.46 5.79
N GLY A 10 -6.66 -13.48 5.60
CA GLY A 10 -7.03 -14.88 5.89
C GLY A 10 -7.36 -15.13 7.35
N LEU A 11 -6.55 -14.63 8.29
CA LEU A 11 -6.80 -14.79 9.72
C LEU A 11 -8.09 -14.10 10.17
N LEU A 12 -8.33 -12.88 9.69
CA LEU A 12 -9.39 -12.03 10.22
C LEU A 12 -10.76 -12.40 9.62
N TRP A 13 -10.80 -12.72 8.32
CA TRP A 13 -12.07 -12.86 7.60
C TRP A 13 -12.45 -14.30 7.26
N ALA A 14 -11.50 -15.22 7.16
CA ALA A 14 -11.83 -16.61 6.84
C ALA A 14 -12.78 -17.27 7.85
N PRO A 15 -12.66 -17.07 9.18
CA PRO A 15 -13.62 -17.61 10.14
C PRO A 15 -15.05 -17.10 9.91
N LEU A 16 -15.21 -15.81 9.60
CA LEU A 16 -16.52 -15.18 9.40
C LEU A 16 -17.19 -15.68 8.12
N VAL A 17 -16.42 -15.84 7.05
CA VAL A 17 -16.92 -16.41 5.79
C VAL A 17 -17.27 -17.89 5.97
N ALA A 18 -16.41 -18.66 6.62
CA ALA A 18 -16.66 -20.08 6.90
C ALA A 18 -17.93 -20.30 7.73
N GLN A 19 -18.18 -19.46 8.73
CA GLN A 19 -19.41 -19.49 9.52
C GLN A 19 -20.66 -19.27 8.68
N ARG A 20 -20.62 -18.33 7.72
CA ARG A 20 -21.76 -18.01 6.85
C ARG A 20 -22.04 -19.08 5.80
N LEU A 21 -21.02 -19.82 5.39
CA LEU A 21 -21.14 -20.94 4.45
C LEU A 21 -21.56 -22.25 5.13
N GLY A 22 -21.86 -22.23 6.43
CA GLY A 22 -22.26 -23.43 7.17
C GLY A 22 -21.11 -24.40 7.45
N LEU A 23 -19.85 -23.98 7.26
CA LEU A 23 -18.65 -24.78 7.57
C LEU A 23 -18.33 -24.78 9.08
N VAL A 24 -19.35 -24.64 9.92
CA VAL A 24 -19.25 -24.53 11.37
C VAL A 24 -18.95 -25.91 11.94
N GLY A 25 -17.69 -26.17 12.27
CA GLY A 25 -17.23 -27.43 12.89
C GLY A 25 -15.88 -27.93 12.38
N GLU A 26 -15.41 -27.44 11.23
CA GLU A 26 -14.10 -27.83 10.71
C GLU A 26 -12.98 -27.00 11.33
N ASP A 27 -12.29 -27.65 12.25
CA ASP A 27 -10.87 -27.54 12.57
C ASP A 27 -10.28 -26.13 12.75
N ARG A 28 -9.63 -25.90 13.91
CA ARG A 28 -8.93 -24.65 14.27
C ARG A 28 -7.85 -24.22 13.24
N ARG A 29 -7.55 -25.11 12.30
CA ARG A 29 -6.58 -25.00 11.20
C ARG A 29 -7.10 -24.19 10.01
N VAL A 30 -8.40 -24.09 9.78
CA VAL A 30 -8.98 -23.36 8.62
C VAL A 30 -8.46 -21.91 8.50
N PRO A 31 -8.49 -21.06 9.55
CA PRO A 31 -7.94 -19.72 9.45
C PRO A 31 -6.42 -19.70 9.22
N VAL A 32 -5.69 -20.70 9.73
CA VAL A 32 -4.23 -20.81 9.54
C VAL A 32 -3.90 -21.19 8.10
N VAL A 33 -4.61 -22.16 7.53
CA VAL A 33 -4.46 -22.58 6.12
C VAL A 33 -4.87 -21.45 5.19
N ALA A 34 -5.98 -20.76 5.48
CA ALA A 34 -6.39 -19.58 4.73
C ALA A 34 -5.34 -18.47 4.80
N ALA A 35 -4.75 -18.21 5.97
CA ALA A 35 -3.70 -17.22 6.13
C ALA A 35 -2.41 -17.57 5.39
N ILE A 36 -1.98 -18.83 5.45
CA ILE A 36 -0.80 -19.30 4.72
C ILE A 36 -1.07 -19.25 3.21
N GLY A 37 -2.21 -19.74 2.76
CA GLY A 37 -2.60 -19.76 1.35
C GLY A 37 -2.72 -18.34 0.78
N LEU A 38 -3.42 -17.45 1.47
CA LEU A 38 -3.58 -16.06 1.04
C LEU A 38 -2.28 -15.25 1.22
N GLY A 39 -1.47 -15.55 2.23
CA GLY A 39 -0.14 -14.99 2.39
C GLY A 39 0.81 -15.39 1.26
N GLY A 40 0.79 -16.66 0.85
CA GLY A 40 1.55 -17.14 -0.31
C GLY A 40 1.03 -16.56 -1.62
N LEU A 41 -0.28 -16.58 -1.84
CA LEU A 41 -0.93 -16.06 -3.04
C LEU A 41 -0.62 -14.56 -3.23
N SER A 42 -0.66 -13.79 -2.15
CA SER A 42 -0.40 -12.35 -2.19
C SER A 42 1.06 -11.99 -2.48
N LEU A 43 2.02 -12.90 -2.25
CA LEU A 43 3.40 -12.70 -2.71
C LEU A 43 3.52 -12.79 -4.22
N GLY A 44 2.80 -13.73 -4.86
CA GLY A 44 2.77 -13.87 -6.31
C GLY A 44 1.84 -12.87 -7.01
N LEU A 45 0.74 -12.49 -6.35
CA LEU A 45 -0.32 -11.66 -6.90
C LEU A 45 -0.69 -10.55 -5.90
N PRO A 46 0.06 -9.43 -5.86
CA PRO A 46 -0.17 -8.35 -4.90
C PRO A 46 -1.57 -7.75 -4.97
N HIS A 47 -2.15 -7.74 -6.17
CA HIS A 47 -3.52 -7.26 -6.41
C HIS A 47 -4.58 -8.14 -5.75
N ALA A 48 -4.34 -9.45 -5.61
CA ALA A 48 -5.25 -10.34 -4.91
C ALA A 48 -5.38 -9.97 -3.44
N ALA A 49 -4.31 -9.48 -2.80
CA ALA A 49 -4.37 -9.02 -1.42
C ALA A 49 -5.31 -7.81 -1.24
N SER A 50 -5.26 -6.84 -2.16
CA SER A 50 -6.16 -5.68 -2.10
C SER A 50 -7.59 -6.03 -2.51
N PHE A 51 -7.75 -6.90 -3.50
CA PHE A 51 -9.05 -7.40 -3.90
C PHE A 51 -9.76 -8.07 -2.71
N LEU A 52 -9.08 -8.99 -2.04
CA LEU A 52 -9.66 -9.72 -0.90
C LEU A 52 -9.77 -8.85 0.34
N GLY A 53 -8.77 -7.99 0.61
CA GLY A 53 -8.77 -7.13 1.80
C GLY A 53 -9.89 -6.09 1.81
N VAL A 54 -10.35 -5.65 0.63
CA VAL A 54 -11.50 -4.73 0.50
C VAL A 54 -12.78 -5.48 0.18
N GLY A 55 -12.71 -6.46 -0.72
CA GLY A 55 -13.85 -7.22 -1.19
C GLY A 55 -14.50 -8.08 -0.11
N VAL A 56 -13.73 -8.83 0.68
CA VAL A 56 -14.30 -9.73 1.70
C VAL A 56 -15.11 -8.98 2.76
N PRO A 57 -14.61 -7.92 3.42
CA PRO A 57 -15.42 -7.18 4.39
C PRO A 57 -16.63 -6.48 3.75
N ALA A 58 -16.47 -5.88 2.57
CA ALA A 58 -17.58 -5.22 1.89
C ALA A 58 -18.66 -6.22 1.44
N GLY A 59 -18.25 -7.39 0.94
CA GLY A 59 -19.15 -8.50 0.64
C GLY A 59 -19.86 -9.00 1.89
N LEU A 60 -19.15 -9.17 3.01
CA LEU A 60 -19.78 -9.57 4.28
C LEU A 60 -20.86 -8.57 4.70
N LEU A 61 -20.57 -7.27 4.63
CA LEU A 61 -21.54 -6.21 4.92
C LEU A 61 -22.73 -6.26 3.95
N ALA A 62 -22.48 -6.36 2.64
CA ALA A 62 -23.54 -6.43 1.63
C ALA A 62 -24.43 -7.67 1.81
N GLY A 63 -23.83 -8.83 2.12
CA GLY A 63 -24.56 -10.05 2.45
C GLY A 63 -25.42 -9.91 3.71
N THR A 64 -24.95 -9.18 4.74
CA THR A 64 -25.77 -8.92 5.93
C THR A 64 -26.97 -8.02 5.66
N LEU A 65 -26.90 -7.13 4.66
CA LEU A 65 -28.03 -6.28 4.26
C LEU A 65 -29.14 -7.06 3.55
N VAL A 66 -28.81 -8.15 2.87
CA VAL A 66 -29.78 -8.99 2.15
C VAL A 66 -30.44 -10.02 3.07
N GLY A 67 -29.74 -10.50 4.10
CA GLY A 67 -30.27 -11.44 5.09
C GLY A 67 -29.82 -12.89 4.90
N GLY A 68 -30.22 -13.78 5.82
CA GLY A 68 -29.62 -15.12 5.96
C GLY A 68 -29.91 -16.12 4.84
N GLY A 69 -31.13 -16.12 4.28
CA GLY A 69 -31.53 -17.06 3.22
C GLY A 69 -30.90 -16.76 1.86
N ASP A 70 -30.65 -15.48 1.59
CA ASP A 70 -30.16 -14.97 0.30
C ASP A 70 -28.81 -14.26 0.44
N TRP A 71 -28.04 -14.58 1.48
CA TRP A 71 -26.80 -13.89 1.83
C TRP A 71 -25.82 -13.81 0.65
N ALA A 72 -25.75 -14.87 -0.16
CA ALA A 72 -24.88 -14.94 -1.34
C ALA A 72 -25.23 -13.88 -2.40
N LEU A 73 -26.51 -13.50 -2.54
CA LEU A 73 -26.97 -12.45 -3.46
C LEU A 73 -26.47 -11.07 -3.04
N GLY A 74 -26.22 -10.83 -1.76
CA GLY A 74 -25.55 -9.61 -1.29
C GLY A 74 -24.02 -9.74 -1.31
N PHE A 75 -23.51 -10.88 -0.86
CA PHE A 75 -22.07 -11.09 -0.69
C PHE A 75 -21.31 -11.07 -2.01
N ILE A 76 -21.72 -11.86 -3.00
CA ILE A 76 -20.97 -12.02 -4.26
C ILE A 76 -20.83 -10.69 -5.01
N PRO A 77 -21.91 -9.94 -5.31
CA PRO A 77 -21.77 -8.67 -6.01
C PRO A 77 -21.05 -7.63 -5.16
N GLY A 78 -21.29 -7.56 -3.85
CA GLY A 78 -20.57 -6.65 -2.95
C GLY A 78 -19.06 -6.93 -2.93
N PHE A 79 -18.69 -8.20 -2.84
CA PHE A 79 -17.31 -8.68 -2.89
C PHE A 79 -16.63 -8.34 -4.20
N LEU A 80 -17.28 -8.61 -5.33
CA LEU A 80 -16.70 -8.37 -6.66
C LEU A 80 -16.53 -6.88 -6.94
N ILE A 81 -17.56 -6.06 -6.66
CA ILE A 81 -17.52 -4.62 -6.93
C ILE A 81 -16.48 -3.95 -6.01
N ALA A 82 -16.55 -4.20 -4.71
CA ALA A 82 -15.62 -3.59 -3.77
C ALA A 82 -14.19 -4.11 -3.94
N GLY A 83 -14.02 -5.40 -4.27
CA GLY A 83 -12.73 -5.98 -4.60
C GLY A 83 -12.13 -5.33 -5.85
N ALA A 84 -12.91 -5.16 -6.92
CA ALA A 84 -12.47 -4.49 -8.14
C ALA A 84 -12.07 -3.03 -7.89
N LEU A 85 -12.87 -2.31 -7.10
CA LEU A 85 -12.52 -0.95 -6.65
C LEU A 85 -11.24 -0.94 -5.80
N GLY A 86 -11.06 -1.93 -4.92
CA GLY A 86 -9.86 -2.09 -4.11
C GLY A 86 -8.60 -2.34 -4.96
N VAL A 87 -8.71 -3.09 -6.06
CA VAL A 87 -7.61 -3.29 -7.02
C VAL A 87 -7.34 -2.00 -7.80
N ALA A 88 -8.38 -1.31 -8.28
CA ALA A 88 -8.22 -0.04 -8.99
C ALA A 88 -7.57 1.02 -8.09
N ALA A 89 -7.93 1.05 -6.81
CA ALA A 89 -7.36 1.93 -5.81
C ALA A 89 -6.08 1.36 -5.15
N HIS A 90 -5.52 0.24 -5.61
CA HIS A 90 -4.40 -0.45 -4.97
C HIS A 90 -3.21 0.47 -4.67
N ARG A 91 -2.91 1.41 -5.58
CA ARG A 91 -1.86 2.42 -5.36
C ARG A 91 -2.16 3.31 -4.15
N HIS A 92 -3.38 3.82 -4.06
CA HIS A 92 -3.82 4.69 -2.98
C HIS A 92 -3.89 3.93 -1.66
N LEU A 93 -4.47 2.73 -1.68
CA LEU A 93 -4.50 1.80 -0.54
C LEU A 93 -3.11 1.46 -0.04
N SER A 94 -2.18 1.12 -0.94
CA SER A 94 -0.80 0.80 -0.56
C SER A 94 -0.06 1.99 0.04
N ALA A 95 -0.28 3.19 -0.49
CA ALA A 95 0.31 4.40 0.06
C ALA A 95 -0.22 4.72 1.46
N LEU A 96 -1.54 4.67 1.63
CA LEU A 96 -2.20 4.86 2.93
C LEU A 96 -1.72 3.81 3.94
N LEU A 97 -1.79 2.52 3.59
CA LEU A 97 -1.37 1.43 4.47
C LEU A 97 0.12 1.52 4.83
N SER A 98 0.99 1.80 3.86
CA SER A 98 2.41 1.99 4.13
C SER A 98 2.66 3.18 5.05
N SER A 99 1.87 4.25 4.91
CA SER A 99 1.99 5.42 5.75
C SER A 99 1.49 5.16 7.18
N VAL A 100 0.37 4.45 7.32
CA VAL A 100 -0.15 4.03 8.63
C VAL A 100 0.85 3.16 9.37
N VAL A 101 1.39 2.12 8.71
CA VAL A 101 2.40 1.24 9.31
C VAL A 101 3.68 2.01 9.64
N GLY A 102 4.14 2.88 8.73
CA GLY A 102 5.33 3.71 8.94
C GLY A 102 5.17 4.68 10.12
N GLY A 103 4.04 5.39 10.20
CA GLY A 103 3.73 6.31 11.28
C GLY A 103 3.62 5.60 12.63
N TRP A 104 3.01 4.42 12.66
CA TRP A 104 2.93 3.58 13.85
C TRP A 104 4.31 3.15 14.34
N LEU A 105 5.14 2.59 13.46
CA LEU A 105 6.50 2.15 13.80
C LEU A 105 7.40 3.32 14.21
N LEU A 106 7.25 4.48 13.57
CA LEU A 106 7.99 5.69 13.92
C LEU A 106 7.67 6.12 15.36
N VAL A 107 6.40 6.25 15.70
CA VAL A 107 5.98 6.68 17.05
C VAL A 107 6.45 5.70 18.11
N LEU A 108 6.29 4.40 17.87
CA LEU A 108 6.79 3.37 18.79
C LEU A 108 8.31 3.39 18.92
N GLY A 109 9.03 3.56 17.81
CA GLY A 109 10.49 3.65 17.79
C GLY A 109 11.00 4.87 18.56
N VAL A 110 10.38 6.03 18.38
CA VAL A 110 10.70 7.26 19.12
C VAL A 110 10.44 7.08 20.61
N LEU A 111 9.28 6.52 20.98
CA LEU A 111 8.97 6.25 22.39
C LEU A 111 9.96 5.24 23.01
N ALA A 112 10.32 4.19 22.28
CA ALA A 112 11.31 3.22 22.73
C ALA A 112 12.70 3.86 22.94
N ALA A 113 13.11 4.78 22.07
CA ALA A 113 14.38 5.51 22.19
C ALA A 113 14.36 6.54 23.33
N LEU A 114 13.21 7.16 23.63
CA LEU A 114 13.06 8.16 24.67
C LEU A 114 12.86 7.58 26.07
N ARG A 115 12.42 6.33 26.18
CA ARG A 115 12.25 5.61 27.46
C ARG A 115 13.42 5.72 28.44
N PRO A 116 14.69 5.48 28.03
CA PRO A 116 15.82 5.62 28.96
C PRO A 116 16.13 7.07 29.34
N VAL A 117 15.60 8.06 28.61
CA VAL A 117 15.95 9.49 28.75
C VAL A 117 14.89 10.27 29.52
N THR A 118 13.61 9.89 29.43
CA THR A 118 12.52 10.64 30.08
C THR A 118 11.38 9.74 30.57
N PRO A 119 10.91 9.93 31.82
CA PRO A 119 9.74 9.22 32.35
C PRO A 119 8.44 9.61 31.63
N ALA A 120 8.43 10.70 30.86
CA ALA A 120 7.28 11.10 30.05
C ALA A 120 6.95 10.08 28.94
N ALA A 121 7.94 9.34 28.43
CA ALA A 121 7.70 8.30 27.43
C ALA A 121 6.81 7.16 27.98
N ASP A 122 6.99 6.78 29.24
CA ASP A 122 6.14 5.79 29.89
C ASP A 122 4.75 6.33 30.22
N ALA A 123 4.62 7.63 30.52
CA ALA A 123 3.32 8.27 30.70
C ALA A 123 2.50 8.26 29.39
N VAL A 124 3.14 8.52 28.25
CA VAL A 124 2.50 8.49 26.93
C VAL A 124 2.09 7.06 26.54
N LEU A 125 2.93 6.06 26.82
CA LEU A 125 2.59 4.65 26.54
C LEU A 125 1.41 4.12 27.35
N ARG A 126 1.15 4.70 28.54
CA ARG A 126 -0.04 4.39 29.35
C ARG A 126 -1.33 5.01 28.80
N GLN A 127 -1.24 5.96 27.88
CA GLN A 127 -2.39 6.57 27.21
C GLN A 127 -2.47 6.09 25.75
N PRO A 128 -3.20 4.99 25.45
CA PRO A 128 -3.25 4.41 24.11
C PRO A 128 -3.75 5.40 23.05
N TRP A 129 -4.64 6.33 23.43
CA TRP A 129 -5.16 7.37 22.56
C TRP A 129 -4.12 8.37 22.09
N GLY A 130 -3.14 8.72 22.93
CA GLY A 130 -2.07 9.64 22.55
C GLY A 130 -1.15 9.05 21.47
N VAL A 131 -0.84 7.76 21.61
CA VAL A 131 -0.05 7.00 20.62
C VAL A 131 -0.82 6.87 19.30
N LEU A 132 -2.12 6.57 19.36
CA LEU A 132 -2.99 6.49 18.19
C LEU A 132 -3.09 7.82 17.44
N ALA A 133 -3.29 8.93 18.16
CA ALA A 133 -3.39 10.26 17.58
C ALA A 133 -2.07 10.68 16.91
N ALA A 134 -0.94 10.48 17.59
CA ALA A 134 0.39 10.78 17.03
C ALA A 134 0.68 9.94 15.77
N ALA A 135 0.45 8.62 15.84
CA ALA A 135 0.64 7.74 14.69
C ALA A 135 -0.29 8.11 13.52
N GLY A 136 -1.53 8.50 13.82
CA GLY A 136 -2.51 8.99 12.84
C GLY A 136 -2.05 10.26 12.11
N LEU A 137 -1.48 11.22 12.84
CA LEU A 137 -0.91 12.44 12.24
C LEU A 137 0.27 12.13 11.30
N PHE A 138 1.19 11.26 11.73
CA PHE A 138 2.30 10.83 10.87
C PHE A 138 1.81 10.01 9.66
N ALA A 139 0.79 9.18 9.84
CA ALA A 139 0.17 8.43 8.77
C ALA A 139 -0.50 9.36 7.74
N LEU A 140 -1.21 10.40 8.17
CA LEU A 140 -1.78 11.41 7.28
C LEU A 140 -0.69 12.17 6.52
N ALA A 141 0.34 12.65 7.22
CA ALA A 141 1.45 13.37 6.60
C ALA A 141 2.18 12.51 5.56
N GLY A 142 2.49 11.25 5.89
CA GLY A 142 3.14 10.33 4.97
C GLY A 142 2.25 9.95 3.78
N ALA A 143 0.93 9.86 3.96
CA ALA A 143 -0.01 9.57 2.88
C ALA A 143 -0.09 10.73 1.91
N VAL A 144 -0.22 11.97 2.41
CA VAL A 144 -0.18 13.19 1.60
C VAL A 144 1.13 13.27 0.81
N TYR A 145 2.27 13.02 1.46
CA TYR A 145 3.57 13.00 0.78
C TYR A 145 3.64 11.93 -0.32
N GLN A 146 3.18 10.71 -0.05
CA GLN A 146 3.23 9.62 -1.02
C GLN A 146 2.24 9.80 -2.19
N LEU A 147 1.10 10.43 -1.95
CA LEU A 147 0.08 10.66 -2.98
C LEU A 147 0.39 11.87 -3.85
N PHE A 148 0.85 12.98 -3.26
CA PHE A 148 1.00 14.26 -3.96
C PHE A 148 2.45 14.63 -4.27
N VAL A 149 3.42 14.19 -3.47
CA VAL A 149 4.84 14.59 -3.66
C VAL A 149 5.64 13.51 -4.40
N ARG A 150 5.29 12.23 -4.22
CA ARG A 150 5.99 11.13 -4.89
C ARG A 150 5.48 10.97 -6.33
N LEU A 151 6.28 11.43 -7.31
CA LEU A 151 5.98 11.26 -8.75
C LEU A 151 5.53 9.83 -9.06
N SER A 152 4.44 9.71 -9.82
CA SER A 152 3.90 8.44 -10.27
C SER A 152 4.92 7.65 -11.10
N PRO A 153 4.80 6.32 -11.19
CA PRO A 153 5.72 5.48 -11.99
C PRO A 153 5.77 5.91 -13.46
N GLN A 154 4.64 6.35 -14.02
CA GLN A 154 4.55 6.85 -15.39
C GLN A 154 5.28 8.19 -15.55
N GLU A 155 5.08 9.15 -14.63
CA GLU A 155 5.81 10.42 -14.66
C GLU A 155 7.32 10.23 -14.47
N ARG A 156 7.74 9.24 -13.68
CA ARG A 156 9.17 8.88 -13.55
C ARG A 156 9.74 8.29 -14.84
N ALA A 157 8.96 7.53 -15.60
CA ALA A 157 9.38 6.99 -16.88
C ALA A 157 9.52 8.10 -17.92
N VAL A 158 8.54 9.00 -18.01
CA VAL A 158 8.57 10.19 -18.88
C VAL A 158 9.74 11.10 -18.50
N ALA A 159 9.91 11.42 -17.22
CA ALA A 159 11.03 12.24 -16.75
C ALA A 159 12.41 11.62 -17.04
N LYS A 160 12.54 10.28 -17.04
CA LYS A 160 13.76 9.59 -17.47
C LYS A 160 14.01 9.74 -18.96
N VAL A 161 12.97 9.61 -19.79
CA VAL A 161 13.06 9.79 -21.24
C VAL A 161 13.40 11.24 -21.58
N ASP A 162 12.78 12.21 -20.91
CA ASP A 162 13.04 13.64 -21.12
C ASP A 162 14.45 14.03 -20.68
N ARG A 163 14.93 13.53 -19.54
CA ARG A 163 16.34 13.69 -19.13
C ARG A 163 17.31 13.06 -20.13
N ALA A 164 16.96 11.90 -20.70
CA ALA A 164 17.77 11.26 -21.73
C ALA A 164 17.79 12.07 -23.04
N ARG A 165 16.66 12.63 -23.46
CA ARG A 165 16.57 13.52 -24.64
C ARG A 165 17.32 14.84 -24.42
N ALA A 166 17.20 15.45 -23.24
CA ALA A 166 17.94 16.66 -22.87
C ALA A 166 19.45 16.42 -22.90
N LYS A 167 19.93 15.27 -22.37
CA LYS A 167 21.34 14.87 -22.43
C LYS A 167 21.84 14.59 -23.86
N ARG A 168 20.98 14.15 -24.77
CA ARG A 168 21.36 13.98 -26.19
C ARG A 168 21.51 15.34 -26.87
N LYS A 169 20.53 16.24 -26.68
CA LYS A 169 20.59 17.61 -27.22
C LYS A 169 21.81 18.38 -26.73
N SER A 170 22.18 18.27 -25.45
CA SER A 170 23.37 18.94 -24.93
C SER A 170 24.66 18.41 -25.56
N LYS A 171 24.77 17.08 -25.75
CA LYS A 171 25.93 16.48 -26.43
C LYS A 171 26.01 16.86 -27.91
N ASP A 172 24.88 16.97 -28.59
CA ASP A 172 24.84 17.38 -29.98
C ASP A 172 25.25 18.86 -30.13
N GLN A 173 24.84 19.73 -29.20
CA GLN A 173 25.29 21.12 -29.14
C GLN A 173 26.80 21.23 -28.85
N GLU A 174 27.30 20.51 -27.85
CA GLU A 174 28.75 20.45 -27.56
C GLU A 174 29.55 19.92 -28.77
N ALA A 175 29.01 18.96 -29.50
CA ALA A 175 29.65 18.42 -30.71
C ALA A 175 29.65 19.46 -31.86
N LEU A 176 28.57 20.22 -32.02
CA LEU A 176 28.48 21.31 -32.99
C LEU A 176 29.44 22.46 -32.65
N GLU A 177 29.52 22.86 -31.38
CA GLU A 177 30.46 23.88 -30.90
C GLU A 177 31.92 23.45 -31.11
N LYS A 178 32.26 22.19 -30.81
CA LYS A 178 33.59 21.63 -31.11
C LYS A 178 33.90 21.64 -32.60
N ARG A 179 32.94 21.27 -33.45
CA ARG A 179 33.10 21.31 -34.91
C ARG A 179 33.28 22.74 -35.41
N TRP A 180 32.50 23.68 -34.89
CA TRP A 180 32.60 25.10 -35.23
C TRP A 180 33.94 25.70 -34.82
N ASN A 181 34.39 25.47 -33.58
CA ASN A 181 35.69 25.94 -33.08
C ASN A 181 36.87 25.35 -33.88
N ASN A 182 36.77 24.11 -34.33
CA ASN A 182 37.80 23.53 -35.19
C ASN A 182 37.78 24.18 -36.59
N TYR A 183 36.61 24.45 -37.15
CA TYR A 183 36.45 25.09 -38.45
C TYR A 183 36.93 26.55 -38.44
N SER A 184 36.62 27.32 -37.40
CA SER A 184 37.10 28.70 -37.26
C SER A 184 38.62 28.76 -37.14
N LYS A 185 39.20 27.85 -36.36
CA LYS A 185 40.65 27.75 -36.16
C LYS A 185 41.41 27.36 -37.44
N ASP A 186 40.82 26.49 -38.26
CA ASP A 186 41.41 26.05 -39.54
C ASP A 186 41.30 27.12 -40.64
N LYS A 187 40.26 27.96 -40.59
CA LYS A 187 40.08 29.09 -41.53
C LYS A 187 40.71 30.41 -41.11
N GLY A 188 41.37 30.48 -39.94
CA GLY A 188 42.06 31.67 -39.47
C GLY A 188 41.14 32.88 -39.21
N LEU A 189 39.93 32.62 -38.72
CA LEU A 189 39.01 33.63 -38.17
C LEU A 189 39.17 33.75 -36.64
#